data_AF-A0A352PL33-F1
#
_entry.id   AF-A0A352PL33-F1
#
_cell.length_a   1.000
_cell.length_b   1.000
_cell.length_c   1.000
_cell.angle_alpha   90.00
_cell.angle_beta   90.00
_cell.angle_gamma   90.00
#
_symmetry.space_group_name_H-M   'P 1'
#
loop_
_entity.id
_entity.type
_entity.pdbx_description
1 polymer ?
#
loop_
_entity_poly.entity_id
_entity_poly.type
_entity_poly.pdbx_seq_one_letter_code
_entity_poly.pdbx_strand_id
1 'polypeptide(L)' 'DTYKAIVQVASGEEIETVLMKNSRDYWTICVSSQIGCAMKCGFCATGKMG' A
#
# COMPACT_ATOMS: atom_id res chain seq x y z
N ASP A 1 -6.47 -15.60 3.06
CA ASP A 1 -6.45 -14.52 4.07
C ASP A 1 -5.81 -13.26 3.52
N THR A 2 -6.31 -12.10 3.95
CA THR A 2 -5.80 -10.77 3.55
C THR A 2 -5.73 -9.88 4.78
N TYR A 3 -4.56 -9.32 5.04
CA TYR A 3 -4.30 -8.44 6.17
C TYR A 3 -3.75 -7.12 5.65
N LYS A 4 -4.40 -6.01 6.04
CA LYS A 4 -3.93 -4.66 5.74
C LYS A 4 -3.40 -4.02 7.02
N ALA A 5 -2.25 -3.38 6.93
CA ALA A 5 -1.65 -2.64 8.03
C ALA A 5 -1.35 -1.20 7.59
N ILE A 6 -1.51 -0.27 8.53
CA ILE A 6 -0.96 1.07 8.44
C ILE A 6 0.45 1.04 9.05
N VAL A 7 1.40 1.61 8.32
CA VAL A 7 2.80 1.71 8.75
C VAL A 7 3.15 3.20 8.79
N GLN A 8 3.49 3.68 9.98
CA GLN A 8 4.07 5.01 10.12
C GLN A 8 5.55 4.96 9.73
N VAL A 9 5.96 5.79 8.77
CA VAL A 9 7.36 5.88 8.33
C VAL A 9 8.12 6.92 9.17
N ALA A 10 9.44 6.98 9.02
CA ALA A 10 10.31 7.81 9.86
C ALA A 10 9.96 9.31 9.85
N SER A 11 9.36 9.80 8.76
CA SER A 11 8.92 11.20 8.62
C SER A 11 7.58 11.49 9.32
N GLY A 12 6.90 10.47 9.86
CA GLY A 12 5.68 10.59 10.65
C GLY A 12 4.38 10.39 9.86
N GLU A 13 4.44 10.40 8.53
CA GLU A 13 3.32 10.04 7.66
C GLU A 13 3.07 8.53 7.62
N GLU A 14 1.92 8.17 7.08
CA GLU A 14 1.44 6.80 7.03
C GLU A 14 1.39 6.26 5.59
N ILE A 15 1.77 4.99 5.44
CA ILE A 15 1.58 4.21 4.21
C ILE A 15 0.81 2.93 4.53
N GLU A 16 0.23 2.32 3.51
CA GLU A 16 -0.41 1.02 3.63
C GLU A 16 0.54 -0.09 3.15
N THR A 17 0.46 -1.26 3.79
CA THR A 17 1.00 -2.53 3.28
C THR A 17 -0.04 -3.63 3.42
N VAL A 18 -0.02 -4.60 2.50
CA VAL A 18 -0.99 -5.70 2.48
C VAL A 18 -0.27 -7.02 2.39
N LEU A 19 -0.50 -7.90 3.37
CA LEU A 19 -0.04 -9.29 3.36
C LEU A 19 -1.19 -10.20 2.94
N MET A 20 -0.97 -11.01 1.91
CA MET A 20 -1.96 -11.91 1.34
C MET A 20 -1.42 -13.32 1.27
N LYS A 21 -2.26 -14.29 1.62
CA LYS A 21 -2.01 -15.71 1.36
C LYS A 21 -2.80 -16.13 0.12
N ASN A 22 -2.09 -16.56 -0.93
CA ASN A 22 -2.75 -17.01 -2.16
C ASN A 22 -3.23 -18.47 -2.06
N SER A 23 -3.95 -18.94 -3.09
CA SER A 23 -4.50 -20.31 -3.14
C SER A 23 -3.46 -21.42 -3.26
N ARG A 24 -2.18 -21.08 -3.48
CA ARG A 24 -1.04 -22.00 -3.53
C ARG A 24 -0.23 -21.98 -2.22
N ASP A 25 -0.82 -21.45 -1.15
CA ASP A 25 -0.20 -21.30 0.17
C ASP A 25 1.05 -20.39 0.22
N TYR A 26 1.30 -19.58 -0.82
CA TYR A 26 2.38 -18.60 -0.79
C TYR A 26 1.91 -17.28 -0.20
N TRP A 27 2.78 -16.70 0.64
CA TRP A 27 2.63 -15.35 1.15
C TRP A 27 3.17 -14.35 0.13
N THR A 28 2.38 -13.30 -0.14
CA THR A 28 2.78 -12.17 -0.99
C THR A 28 2.53 -10.89 -0.23
N ILE A 29 3.49 -9.96 -0.31
CA ILE A 29 3.39 -8.65 0.31
C ILE A 29 3.33 -7.56 -0.76
N CYS A 30 2.34 -6.68 -0.63
CA CYS A 30 2.27 -5.44 -1.39
C CYS A 30 2.98 -4.34 -0.59
N VAL A 31 3.99 -3.73 -1.19
CA VAL A 31 4.81 -2.68 -0.57
C VAL A 31 4.54 -1.35 -1.27
N SER A 32 4.21 -0.33 -0.48
CA SER A 32 4.13 1.05 -0.97
C SER A 32 5.53 1.63 -1.13
N SER A 33 5.78 2.35 -2.23
CA SER A 33 7.10 2.92 -2.57
C SER A 33 7.22 4.42 -2.31
N GLN A 34 6.09 5.10 -2.08
CA GLN A 34 5.99 6.55 -1.89
C GLN A 34 4.88 6.87 -0.88
N ILE A 35 4.93 8.05 -0.28
CA ILE A 35 3.84 8.64 0.50
C ILE A 35 2.97 9.42 -0.49
N GLY A 36 1.81 8.86 -0.85
CA GLY A 36 1.01 9.38 -1.97
C GLY A 36 1.65 9.07 -3.34
N CYS A 37 1.12 9.66 -4.42
CA CYS A 37 1.69 9.50 -5.77
C CYS A 37 1.38 10.71 -6.67
N ALA A 38 2.43 11.35 -7.20
CA ALA A 38 2.31 12.56 -8.03
C ALA A 38 1.80 12.31 -9.47
N MET A 39 1.63 11.06 -9.88
CA MET A 39 1.20 10.71 -11.24
C MET A 39 -0.24 11.12 -11.57
N LYS A 40 -1.09 11.36 -10.55
CA LYS A 40 -2.49 11.80 -10.70
C LYS A 40 -3.35 10.94 -11.64
N CYS A 41 -3.15 9.62 -11.64
CA CYS A 41 -3.98 8.70 -12.40
C CYS A 41 -5.45 8.77 -11.92
N GLY A 42 -6.39 9.11 -12.82
CA GLY A 42 -7.79 9.37 -12.45
C GLY A 42 -8.55 8.21 -11.78
N PHE A 43 -8.08 6.98 -11.96
CA PHE A 43 -8.63 5.78 -11.36
C PHE A 43 -7.98 5.40 -10.00
N CYS A 44 -6.87 6.02 -9.63
CA CYS A 44 -6.08 5.64 -8.45
C CYS A 44 -6.45 6.48 -7.24
N ALA A 45 -6.89 5.86 -6.15
CA ALA A 45 -7.19 6.58 -4.90
C ALA A 45 -5.95 7.31 -4.34
N THR A 46 -4.78 6.65 -4.33
CA THR A 46 -3.50 7.26 -3.92
C THR A 46 -3.13 8.45 -4.80
N GLY A 47 -3.47 8.41 -6.10
CA GLY A 47 -3.24 9.50 -7.04
C GLY A 47 -4.18 10.70 -6.84
N LYS A 48 -5.28 10.56 -6.08
CA LYS A 48 -6.19 11.66 -5.71
C LYS A 48 -5.75 12.38 -4.43
N MET A 49 -4.86 11.78 -3.64
CA MET A 49 -4.31 12.39 -2.43
C MET A 49 -3.20 13.42 -2.74
N GLY A 50 -2.70 13.49 -3.98
CA GLY A 50 -1.60 14.35 -4.42
C GLY A 50 -1.89 15.16 -5.68
#